data_AF-A0ABD1LA68-F1
#
_entry.id   AF-A0ABD1LA68-F1
#
_cell.length_a   1.000
_cell.length_b   1.000
_cell.length_c   1.000
_cell.angle_alpha   90.00
_cell.angle_beta   90.00
_cell.angle_gamma   90.00
#
_symmetry.space_group_name_H-M   'P 1'
#
loop_
_entity.id
_entity.type
_entity.pdbx_description
1 polymer ?
#
loop_
_entity_poly.entity_id
_entity_poly.type
_entity_poly.pdbx_seq_one_letter_code
_entity_poly.pdbx_strand_id
1 'polypeptide(L)'
;MHMWRSMHQYHEIQNNIVQQVRGLVNQSSKGHSTSELHKQATRELESAVSAWHSSFCRLIKFQRDFILSLHGWLKLNLIAVNNENTNSEPSDAFSFCDEWKLALDRVPDTVASEAIKSFINVVHVISMKQSEELKIKKRTETASKELEKKTSSLRSIERKFYNSYSMVACQRRVEDEMVKHSKAVEVTRAMTLNNLQTGLPGVFQALTSFSSLFTEALESVCSNSCAIK
;
A
#
# COMPACT_ATOMS: atom_id res chain seq x y z
N MET A 1 12.40 23.84 -0.29
CA MET A 1 13.46 23.03 0.36
C MET A 1 13.01 22.37 1.64
N HIS A 2 12.58 23.13 2.66
CA HIS A 2 12.23 22.58 3.98
C HIS A 2 11.22 21.43 3.91
N MET A 3 10.17 21.54 3.09
CA MET A 3 9.15 20.49 2.95
C MET A 3 9.75 19.14 2.53
N TRP A 4 10.59 19.11 1.50
CA TRP A 4 11.17 17.87 0.96
C TRP A 4 12.24 17.27 1.88
N ARG A 5 13.05 18.10 2.55
CA ARG A 5 13.95 17.64 3.61
C ARG A 5 13.17 16.97 4.75
N SER A 6 12.09 17.59 5.22
CA SER A 6 11.25 17.00 6.27
C SER A 6 10.58 15.71 5.78
N MET A 7 10.05 15.69 4.56
CA MET A 7 9.45 14.49 3.96
C MET A 7 10.45 13.33 3.93
N HIS A 8 11.69 13.60 3.51
CA HIS A 8 12.76 12.62 3.48
C HIS A 8 13.05 12.06 4.88
N GLN A 9 13.23 12.93 5.88
CA GLN A 9 13.45 12.52 7.27
C GLN A 9 12.31 11.64 7.81
N TYR A 10 11.05 11.99 7.53
CA TYR A 10 9.91 11.18 7.95
C TYR A 10 9.91 9.81 7.26
N HIS A 11 10.20 9.75 5.96
CA HIS A 11 10.29 8.47 5.25
C HIS A 11 11.46 7.61 5.71
N GLU A 12 12.61 8.18 6.06
CA GLU A 12 13.70 7.45 6.71
C GLU A 12 13.27 6.83 8.04
N ILE A 13 12.61 7.62 8.91
CA ILE A 13 12.10 7.12 10.20
C ILE A 13 11.10 5.99 9.97
N GLN A 14 10.15 6.16 9.05
CA GLN A 14 9.16 5.14 8.71
C GLN A 14 9.81 3.86 8.15
N ASN A 15 10.79 4.01 7.26
CA ASN A 15 11.55 2.88 6.72
C ASN A 15 12.27 2.12 7.84
N ASN A 16 12.95 2.83 8.75
CA ASN A 16 13.64 2.24 9.89
C ASN A 16 12.69 1.46 10.82
N ILE A 17 11.51 2.03 11.12
CA ILE A 17 10.47 1.35 11.92
C ILE A 17 10.04 0.06 11.23
N VAL A 18 9.72 0.12 9.94
CA VAL A 18 9.22 -1.03 9.19
C VAL A 18 10.25 -2.17 9.10
N GLN A 19 11.54 -1.84 8.96
CA GLN A 19 12.61 -2.83 8.98
C GLN A 19 12.71 -3.55 10.34
N GLN A 20 12.51 -2.83 11.45
CA GLN A 20 12.54 -3.41 12.80
C GLN A 20 11.33 -4.31 13.08
N VAL A 21 10.15 -3.95 12.57
CA VAL A 21 8.91 -4.71 12.77
C VAL A 21 8.94 -6.08 12.08
N ARG A 22 9.79 -6.27 11.06
CA ARG A 22 9.96 -7.55 10.33
C ARG A 22 10.24 -8.75 11.24
N GLY A 23 10.89 -8.54 12.40
CA GLY A 23 11.21 -9.62 13.35
C GLY A 23 10.13 -9.92 14.39
N LEU A 24 9.19 -9.01 14.64
CA LEU A 24 8.31 -9.07 15.82
C LEU A 24 7.00 -9.83 15.60
N VAL A 25 6.49 -9.87 14.36
CA VAL A 25 5.13 -10.37 14.07
C VAL A 25 5.02 -11.91 14.12
N ASN A 26 6.15 -12.64 14.13
CA ASN A 26 6.16 -14.10 14.12
C ASN A 26 5.73 -14.76 15.45
N GLN A 27 5.57 -14.00 16.53
CA GLN A 27 5.38 -14.55 17.87
C GLN A 27 3.91 -14.75 18.30
N SER A 28 2.94 -14.20 17.56
CA SER A 28 1.54 -14.09 18.03
C SER A 28 0.52 -15.00 17.30
N SER A 29 0.89 -15.73 16.26
CA SER A 29 -0.06 -16.14 15.21
C SER A 29 -0.65 -17.55 15.27
N LYS A 30 -0.39 -18.38 16.29
CA LYS A 30 -0.99 -19.72 16.33
C LYS A 30 -2.50 -19.67 16.62
N GLY A 31 -3.32 -19.86 15.57
CA GLY A 31 -4.68 -20.40 15.68
C GLY A 31 -5.85 -19.41 15.67
N HIS A 32 -5.64 -18.10 15.52
CA HIS A 32 -6.75 -17.14 15.49
C HIS A 32 -7.30 -16.90 14.07
N SER A 33 -8.55 -17.34 13.83
CA SER A 33 -9.30 -17.05 12.60
C SER A 33 -9.41 -15.55 12.33
N THR A 34 -9.50 -15.16 11.06
CA THR A 34 -9.86 -13.80 10.65
C THR A 34 -11.19 -13.40 11.30
N SER A 35 -11.18 -12.24 11.95
CA SER A 35 -12.38 -11.62 12.54
C SER A 35 -12.87 -10.50 11.64
N GLU A 36 -14.11 -10.04 11.84
CA GLU A 36 -14.62 -8.89 11.08
C GLU A 36 -13.80 -7.61 11.36
N LEU A 37 -13.20 -7.47 12.54
CA LEU A 37 -12.27 -6.36 12.84
C LEU A 37 -11.00 -6.43 11.98
N HIS A 38 -10.41 -7.61 11.78
CA HIS A 38 -9.25 -7.77 10.89
C HIS A 38 -9.60 -7.37 9.45
N LYS A 39 -10.79 -7.78 8.97
CA LYS A 39 -11.30 -7.43 7.65
C LYS A 39 -11.57 -5.94 7.50
N GLN A 40 -12.15 -5.32 8.52
CA GLN A 40 -12.37 -3.87 8.54
C GLN A 40 -11.05 -3.10 8.52
N ALA A 41 -10.09 -3.47 9.37
CA ALA A 41 -8.75 -2.86 9.39
C ALA A 41 -8.02 -2.99 8.03
N THR A 42 -8.17 -4.14 7.36
CA THR A 42 -7.57 -4.36 6.03
C THR A 42 -8.20 -3.46 4.97
N ARG A 43 -9.52 -3.24 5.01
CA ARG A 43 -10.22 -2.32 4.10
C ARG A 43 -9.84 -0.86 4.35
N GLU A 44 -9.71 -0.48 5.62
CA GLU A 44 -9.27 0.86 6.00
C GLU A 44 -7.83 1.11 5.53
N LEU A 45 -6.95 0.11 5.67
CA LEU A 45 -5.60 0.15 5.12
C LEU A 45 -5.62 0.32 3.59
N GLU A 46 -6.42 -0.47 2.87
CA GLU A 46 -6.55 -0.39 1.40
C GLU A 46 -6.98 1.01 0.95
N SER A 47 -7.99 1.57 1.63
CA SER A 47 -8.48 2.93 1.38
C SER A 47 -7.42 3.99 1.67
N ALA A 48 -6.74 3.90 2.81
CA ALA A 48 -5.70 4.85 3.21
C ALA A 48 -4.51 4.85 2.23
N VAL A 49 -4.02 3.68 1.84
CA VAL A 49 -2.91 3.55 0.88
C VAL A 49 -3.33 4.04 -0.51
N SER A 50 -4.57 3.79 -0.93
CA SER A 50 -5.10 4.29 -2.21
C SER A 50 -5.23 5.81 -2.23
N ALA A 51 -5.72 6.41 -1.14
CA ALA A 51 -5.78 7.86 -0.98
C ALA A 51 -4.38 8.48 -0.96
N TRP A 52 -3.42 7.81 -0.31
CA TRP A 52 -2.03 8.23 -0.30
C TRP A 52 -1.39 8.18 -1.68
N HIS A 53 -1.55 7.10 -2.44
CA HIS A 53 -1.08 6.99 -3.83
C HIS A 53 -1.64 8.10 -4.72
N SER A 54 -2.95 8.35 -4.62
CA SER A 54 -3.63 9.40 -5.35
C SER A 54 -3.09 10.78 -5.00
N SER A 55 -2.84 11.03 -3.71
CA SER A 55 -2.30 12.30 -3.21
C SER A 55 -0.85 12.51 -3.65
N PHE A 56 -0.04 11.45 -3.62
CA PHE A 56 1.33 11.46 -4.11
C PHE A 56 1.38 11.83 -5.59
N CYS A 57 0.66 11.10 -6.46
CA CYS A 57 0.63 11.38 -7.89
C CYS A 57 0.17 12.81 -8.19
N ARG A 58 -0.84 13.26 -7.44
CA ARG A 58 -1.38 14.62 -7.58
C ARG A 58 -0.37 15.69 -7.16
N LEU A 59 0.36 15.50 -6.06
CA LEU A 59 1.41 16.42 -5.61
C LEU A 59 2.50 16.58 -6.67
N ILE A 60 3.00 15.47 -7.22
CA ILE A 60 4.05 15.51 -8.24
C ILE A 60 3.55 16.19 -9.51
N LYS A 61 2.36 15.82 -9.96
CA LYS A 61 1.73 16.46 -11.11
C LYS A 61 1.60 17.97 -10.91
N PHE A 62 1.08 18.42 -9.76
CA PHE A 62 0.94 19.85 -9.49
C PHE A 62 2.27 20.60 -9.50
N GLN A 63 3.33 20.02 -8.94
CA GLN A 63 4.65 20.66 -8.94
C GLN A 63 5.21 20.81 -10.36
N ARG A 64 5.04 19.78 -11.20
CA ARG A 64 5.43 19.82 -12.62
C ARG A 64 4.60 20.85 -13.40
N ASP A 65 3.28 20.82 -13.25
CA ASP A 65 2.37 21.75 -13.95
C ASP A 65 2.63 23.21 -13.52
N PHE A 66 2.92 23.43 -12.23
CA PHE A 66 3.29 24.74 -11.70
C PHE A 66 4.58 25.27 -12.33
N ILE A 67 5.66 24.48 -12.33
CA ILE A 67 6.95 24.95 -12.88
C ILE A 67 6.85 25.19 -14.40
N LEU A 68 6.09 24.35 -15.12
CA LEU A 68 5.84 24.52 -16.54
C LEU A 68 5.10 25.84 -16.83
N SER A 69 4.09 26.15 -16.03
CA SER A 69 3.33 27.39 -16.14
C SER A 69 4.19 28.61 -15.84
N LEU A 70 5.00 28.55 -14.77
CA LEU A 70 5.92 29.63 -14.40
C LEU A 70 6.98 29.85 -15.48
N HIS A 71 7.60 28.78 -15.97
CA HIS A 71 8.57 28.84 -17.06
C HIS A 71 7.95 29.46 -18.33
N GLY A 72 6.74 29.05 -18.70
CA GLY A 72 6.00 29.63 -19.84
C GLY A 72 5.72 31.12 -19.66
N TRP A 73 5.31 31.53 -18.45
CA TRP A 73 5.09 32.94 -18.12
C TRP A 73 6.39 33.75 -18.20
N LEU A 74 7.50 33.25 -17.64
CA LEU A 74 8.80 33.92 -17.70
C LEU A 74 9.31 34.04 -19.15
N LYS A 75 9.11 32.99 -19.97
CA LYS A 75 9.46 33.02 -21.39
C LYS A 75 8.77 34.18 -22.12
N LEU A 76 7.49 34.39 -21.85
CA LEU A 76 6.70 35.45 -22.49
C LEU A 76 7.07 36.85 -21.97
N ASN A 77 7.42 37.00 -20.69
CA ASN A 77 7.64 38.31 -20.08
C ASN A 77 9.11 38.77 -20.09
N LEU A 78 10.08 37.86 -20.03
CA LEU A 78 11.50 38.21 -19.91
C LEU A 78 12.25 38.10 -21.24
N ILE A 79 11.85 37.17 -22.13
CA ILE A 79 12.52 37.02 -23.44
C ILE A 79 11.90 37.96 -24.48
N ALA A 80 10.58 38.17 -24.45
CA ALA A 80 9.93 39.07 -25.41
C ALA A 80 10.29 40.55 -25.21
N VAL A 81 10.64 40.97 -23.99
CA VAL A 81 11.01 42.36 -23.67
C VAL A 81 12.47 42.67 -24.04
N ASN A 82 13.37 41.68 -24.04
CA ASN A 82 14.79 41.86 -24.35
C ASN A 82 15.12 41.84 -25.87
N ASN A 83 14.20 41.35 -26.72
CA ASN A 83 14.46 41.15 -28.15
C ASN A 83 14.49 42.45 -29.00
N GLU A 84 14.20 43.61 -28.43
CA GLU A 84 14.22 44.88 -29.17
C GLU A 84 15.64 45.46 -29.32
N ASN A 85 16.63 45.05 -28.51
CA ASN A 85 18.03 45.50 -28.68
C ASN A 85 19.05 44.51 -28.06
N THR A 86 19.95 43.99 -28.91
CA THR A 86 21.21 43.27 -28.60
C THR A 86 21.16 41.86 -27.97
N ASN A 87 22.15 41.03 -28.36
CA ASN A 87 22.47 39.68 -27.85
C ASN A 87 22.45 39.62 -26.32
N SER A 88 21.29 39.40 -25.72
CA SER A 88 21.08 39.47 -24.28
C SER A 88 20.93 38.06 -23.73
N GLU A 89 21.81 37.70 -22.80
CA GLU A 89 21.74 36.43 -22.05
C GLU A 89 20.37 36.32 -21.35
N PRO A 90 19.81 35.09 -21.24
CA PRO A 90 18.56 34.89 -20.52
C PRO A 90 18.71 35.38 -19.07
N SER A 91 17.70 36.12 -18.59
CA SER A 91 17.64 36.57 -17.20
C SER A 91 17.92 35.42 -16.24
N ASP A 92 18.71 35.66 -15.18
CA ASP A 92 19.01 34.68 -14.14
C ASP A 92 17.76 33.97 -13.61
N ALA A 93 16.63 34.69 -13.54
CA ALA A 93 15.35 34.12 -13.13
C ALA A 93 14.79 33.10 -14.13
N PHE A 94 14.97 33.34 -15.43
CA PHE A 94 14.59 32.39 -16.48
C PHE A 94 15.49 31.16 -16.47
N SER A 95 16.81 31.37 -16.38
CA SER A 95 17.81 30.28 -16.30
C SER A 95 17.58 29.39 -15.07
N PHE A 96 17.36 29.99 -13.90
CA PHE A 96 16.96 29.25 -12.68
C PHE A 96 15.68 28.44 -12.87
N CYS A 97 14.65 29.04 -13.48
CA CYS A 97 13.38 28.35 -13.69
C CYS A 97 13.50 27.20 -14.70
N ASP A 98 14.34 27.33 -15.73
CA ASP A 98 14.60 26.25 -16.68
C ASP A 98 15.38 25.10 -16.03
N GLU A 99 16.40 25.41 -15.23
CA GLU A 99 17.11 24.40 -14.42
C GLU A 99 16.15 23.69 -13.45
N TRP A 100 15.26 24.43 -12.78
CA TRP A 100 14.26 23.85 -11.90
C TRP A 100 13.31 22.91 -12.66
N LYS A 101 12.83 23.31 -13.84
CA LYS A 101 12.00 22.47 -14.70
C LYS A 101 12.72 21.17 -15.06
N LEU A 102 13.97 21.26 -15.53
CA LEU A 102 14.79 20.10 -15.89
C LEU A 102 15.08 19.19 -14.70
N ALA A 103 15.31 19.76 -13.52
CA ALA A 103 15.51 19.00 -12.30
C ALA A 103 14.27 18.18 -11.93
N LEU A 104 13.08 18.80 -11.98
CA LEU A 104 11.81 18.11 -11.74
C LEU A 104 11.53 17.02 -12.79
N ASP A 105 11.91 17.26 -14.05
CA ASP A 105 11.77 16.27 -15.12
C ASP A 105 12.58 15.00 -14.91
N ARG A 106 13.72 15.10 -14.21
CA ARG A 106 14.63 13.99 -13.95
C ARG A 106 14.29 13.17 -12.70
N VAL A 107 13.40 13.64 -11.82
CA VAL A 107 13.10 12.91 -10.58
C VAL A 107 12.28 11.65 -10.87
N PRO A 108 12.65 10.47 -10.32
CA PRO A 108 12.01 9.19 -10.65
C PRO A 108 10.72 8.94 -9.82
N ASP A 109 9.67 9.73 -10.03
CA ASP A 109 8.39 9.58 -9.31
C ASP A 109 7.63 8.29 -9.65
N THR A 110 7.88 7.73 -10.83
CA THR A 110 7.26 6.48 -11.29
C THR A 110 7.60 5.30 -10.40
N VAL A 111 8.85 5.19 -9.93
CA VAL A 111 9.31 4.10 -9.07
C VAL A 111 8.58 4.14 -7.72
N ALA A 112 8.48 5.31 -7.10
CA ALA A 112 7.75 5.48 -5.85
C ALA A 112 6.24 5.26 -6.02
N SER A 113 5.66 5.77 -7.11
CA SER A 113 4.23 5.58 -7.44
C SER A 113 3.88 4.10 -7.62
N GLU A 114 4.66 3.37 -8.41
CA GLU A 114 4.42 1.95 -8.67
C GLU A 114 4.71 1.09 -7.43
N ALA A 115 5.63 1.48 -6.54
CA ALA A 115 5.82 0.81 -5.26
C ALA A 115 4.56 0.90 -4.38
N ILE A 116 3.98 2.09 -4.22
CA ILE A 116 2.73 2.26 -3.47
C ILE A 116 1.59 1.47 -4.14
N LYS A 117 1.46 1.56 -5.47
CA LYS A 117 0.41 0.85 -6.23
C LYS A 117 0.53 -0.67 -6.16
N SER A 118 1.75 -1.20 -6.19
CA SER A 118 2.02 -2.61 -5.95
C SER A 118 1.54 -3.04 -4.55
N PHE A 119 1.79 -2.21 -3.54
CA PHE A 119 1.31 -2.47 -2.18
C PHE A 119 -0.22 -2.42 -2.06
N ILE A 120 -0.90 -1.52 -2.77
CA ILE A 120 -2.37 -1.53 -2.87
C ILE A 120 -2.86 -2.90 -3.37
N ASN A 121 -2.27 -3.42 -4.46
CA ASN A 121 -2.64 -4.73 -5.00
C ASN A 121 -2.41 -5.85 -3.98
N VAL A 122 -1.33 -5.78 -3.22
CA VAL A 122 -1.03 -6.74 -2.14
C VAL A 122 -2.12 -6.71 -1.06
N VAL A 123 -2.53 -5.53 -0.60
CA VAL A 123 -3.60 -5.37 0.40
C VAL A 123 -4.94 -5.84 -0.15
N HIS A 124 -5.23 -5.57 -1.42
CA HIS A 124 -6.43 -6.05 -2.10
C HIS A 124 -6.51 -7.58 -2.09
N VAL A 125 -5.42 -8.27 -2.43
CA VAL A 125 -5.38 -9.74 -2.40
C VAL A 125 -5.60 -10.28 -0.98
N ILE A 126 -5.05 -9.62 0.05
CA ILE A 126 -5.32 -9.97 1.46
C ILE A 126 -6.82 -9.84 1.78
N SER A 127 -7.44 -8.73 1.38
CA SER A 127 -8.89 -8.47 1.57
C SER A 127 -9.77 -9.54 0.92
N MET A 128 -9.39 -10.00 -0.29
CA MET A 128 -10.06 -11.12 -0.96
C MET A 128 -9.91 -12.43 -0.17
N LYS A 129 -8.71 -12.77 0.30
CA LYS A 129 -8.46 -14.00 1.07
C LYS A 129 -9.18 -14.03 2.40
N GLN A 130 -9.20 -12.92 3.12
CA GLN A 130 -10.01 -12.77 4.35
C GLN A 130 -11.51 -12.97 4.08
N SER A 131 -12.01 -12.47 2.95
CA SER A 131 -13.41 -12.65 2.55
C SER A 131 -13.74 -14.10 2.19
N GLU A 132 -12.80 -14.82 1.54
CA GLU A 132 -12.91 -16.26 1.28
C GLU A 132 -12.92 -17.07 2.58
N GLU A 133 -11.99 -16.79 3.50
CA GLU A 133 -11.90 -17.47 4.80
C GLU A 133 -13.21 -17.33 5.60
N LEU A 134 -13.80 -16.13 5.65
CA LEU A 134 -15.09 -15.90 6.32
C LEU A 134 -16.26 -16.62 5.66
N LYS A 135 -16.24 -16.77 4.32
CA LYS A 135 -17.24 -17.58 3.61
C LYS A 135 -17.11 -19.06 3.98
N ILE A 136 -15.89 -19.58 4.06
CA ILE A 136 -15.63 -20.97 4.49
C ILE A 136 -16.09 -21.15 5.93
N LYS A 137 -15.75 -20.23 6.83
CA LYS A 137 -16.20 -20.26 8.24
C LYS A 137 -17.72 -20.40 8.38
N LYS A 138 -18.49 -19.59 7.64
CA LYS A 138 -19.96 -19.67 7.65
C LYS A 138 -20.50 -21.01 7.16
N ARG A 139 -19.82 -21.65 6.19
CA ARG A 139 -20.19 -22.99 5.69
C ARG A 139 -19.90 -24.05 6.75
N THR A 140 -18.73 -24.00 7.39
CA THR A 140 -18.37 -24.89 8.50
C THR A 140 -19.36 -24.78 9.66
N GLU A 141 -19.73 -23.56 10.06
CA GLU A 141 -20.73 -23.32 11.12
C GLU A 141 -22.11 -23.86 10.75
N THR A 142 -22.55 -23.70 9.50
CA THR A 142 -23.82 -24.25 9.01
C THR A 142 -23.82 -25.78 9.02
N ALA A 143 -22.75 -26.40 8.52
CA ALA A 143 -22.59 -27.86 8.51
C ALA A 143 -22.57 -28.43 9.95
N SER A 144 -21.90 -27.74 10.88
CA SER A 144 -21.87 -28.11 12.30
C SER A 144 -23.27 -28.03 12.93
N LYS A 145 -24.03 -26.96 12.66
CA LYS A 145 -25.41 -26.80 13.17
C LYS A 145 -26.35 -27.86 12.61
N GLU A 146 -26.21 -28.22 11.34
CA GLU A 146 -26.98 -29.32 10.74
C GLU A 146 -26.66 -30.67 11.41
N LEU A 147 -25.37 -30.94 11.66
CA LEU A 147 -24.95 -32.14 12.37
C LEU A 147 -25.54 -32.18 13.77
N GLU A 148 -25.46 -31.08 14.53
CA GLU A 148 -26.02 -30.98 15.89
C GLU A 148 -27.54 -31.24 15.93
N LYS A 149 -28.29 -30.68 14.97
CA LYS A 149 -29.73 -30.94 14.80
C LYS A 149 -30.02 -32.41 14.47
N LYS A 150 -29.22 -33.03 13.60
CA LYS A 150 -29.36 -34.45 13.25
C LYS A 150 -28.99 -35.34 14.43
N THR A 151 -27.92 -35.04 15.16
CA THR A 151 -27.48 -35.76 16.36
C THR A 151 -28.51 -35.66 17.48
N SER A 152 -29.10 -34.49 17.72
CA SER A 152 -30.17 -34.33 18.72
C SER A 152 -31.45 -35.06 18.33
N SER A 153 -31.84 -35.00 17.05
CA SER A 153 -32.98 -35.77 16.52
C SER A 153 -32.73 -37.28 16.60
N LEU A 154 -31.52 -37.74 16.27
CA LEU A 154 -31.12 -39.13 16.41
C LEU A 154 -31.07 -39.56 17.86
N ARG A 155 -30.53 -38.80 18.82
CA ARG A 155 -30.62 -39.14 20.26
C ARG A 155 -32.06 -39.28 20.77
N SER A 156 -33.01 -38.57 20.16
CA SER A 156 -34.44 -38.73 20.43
C SER A 156 -34.97 -40.09 19.91
N ILE A 157 -34.44 -40.57 18.78
CA ILE A 157 -34.86 -41.80 18.08
C ILE A 157 -34.07 -43.04 18.53
N GLU A 158 -32.77 -42.93 18.80
CA GLU A 158 -31.78 -43.95 19.15
C GLU A 158 -31.99 -44.51 20.57
N ARG A 159 -32.95 -43.95 21.31
CA ARG A 159 -33.66 -44.66 22.39
C ARG A 159 -34.40 -45.92 21.87
N LYS A 160 -34.43 -46.18 20.55
CA LYS A 160 -35.01 -47.34 19.86
C LYS A 160 -34.17 -47.85 18.66
N PHE A 161 -32.97 -48.40 18.93
CA PHE A 161 -32.14 -49.17 17.97
C PHE A 161 -31.23 -48.40 16.99
N TYR A 162 -30.16 -49.12 16.61
CA TYR A 162 -28.82 -48.65 16.22
C TYR A 162 -28.63 -48.20 14.75
N ASN A 163 -27.65 -47.29 14.61
CA ASN A 163 -26.75 -47.01 13.48
C ASN A 163 -27.35 -46.52 12.15
N SER A 164 -27.10 -45.23 11.83
CA SER A 164 -27.47 -44.63 10.55
C SER A 164 -26.24 -44.08 9.83
N TYR A 165 -25.97 -44.65 8.65
CA TYR A 165 -25.01 -44.17 7.63
C TYR A 165 -25.09 -42.64 7.38
N SER A 166 -26.26 -42.04 7.60
CA SER A 166 -26.52 -40.60 7.49
C SER A 166 -25.72 -39.76 8.51
N MET A 167 -25.48 -40.26 9.73
CA MET A 167 -24.70 -39.54 10.75
C MET A 167 -23.21 -39.54 10.39
N VAL A 168 -22.67 -40.69 9.97
CA VAL A 168 -21.28 -40.83 9.55
C VAL A 168 -20.98 -39.97 8.32
N ALA A 169 -21.89 -39.92 7.35
CA ALA A 169 -21.75 -39.04 6.18
C ALA A 169 -21.77 -37.55 6.58
N CYS A 170 -22.60 -37.18 7.56
CA CYS A 170 -22.66 -35.81 8.05
C CYS A 170 -21.42 -35.43 8.89
N GLN A 171 -20.89 -36.35 9.70
CA GLN A 171 -19.65 -36.18 10.46
C GLN A 171 -18.46 -35.98 9.53
N ARG A 172 -18.28 -36.84 8.52
CA ARG A 172 -17.23 -36.66 7.51
C ARG A 172 -17.30 -35.31 6.83
N ARG A 173 -18.51 -34.86 6.48
CA ARG A 173 -18.70 -33.54 5.86
C ARG A 173 -18.31 -32.38 6.78
N VAL A 174 -18.54 -32.50 8.09
CA VAL A 174 -18.09 -31.49 9.07
C VAL A 174 -16.57 -31.52 9.21
N GLU A 175 -15.96 -32.71 9.33
CA GLU A 175 -14.51 -32.87 9.38
C GLU A 175 -13.82 -32.27 8.14
N ASP A 176 -14.33 -32.56 6.94
CA ASP A 176 -13.83 -31.99 5.68
C ASP A 176 -13.92 -30.46 5.67
N GLU A 177 -15.04 -29.88 6.11
CA GLU A 177 -15.20 -28.42 6.17
C GLU A 177 -14.36 -27.78 7.29
N MET A 178 -14.08 -28.48 8.39
CA MET A 178 -13.17 -28.02 9.45
C MET A 178 -11.72 -28.00 8.96
N VAL A 179 -11.29 -29.04 8.23
CA VAL A 179 -9.96 -29.09 7.62
C VAL A 179 -9.79 -27.96 6.59
N LYS A 180 -10.81 -27.74 5.74
CA LYS A 180 -10.80 -26.60 4.78
C LYS A 180 -10.72 -25.25 5.50
N HIS A 181 -11.48 -25.06 6.57
CA HIS A 181 -11.44 -23.83 7.34
C HIS A 181 -10.07 -23.60 7.98
N SER A 182 -9.50 -24.62 8.65
CA SER A 182 -8.19 -24.52 9.29
C SER A 182 -7.08 -24.18 8.28
N LYS A 183 -7.09 -24.84 7.10
CA LYS A 183 -6.14 -24.53 6.02
C LYS A 183 -6.32 -23.11 5.48
N ALA A 184 -7.56 -22.64 5.33
CA ALA A 184 -7.82 -21.29 4.88
C ALA A 184 -7.32 -20.23 5.88
N VAL A 185 -7.49 -20.47 7.19
CA VAL A 185 -6.96 -19.59 8.25
C VAL A 185 -5.45 -19.48 8.16
N GLU A 186 -4.75 -20.61 8.05
CA GLU A 186 -3.28 -20.65 7.98
C GLU A 186 -2.76 -19.90 6.75
N VAL A 187 -3.36 -20.16 5.57
CA VAL A 187 -3.00 -19.49 4.32
C VAL A 187 -3.24 -17.98 4.41
N THR A 188 -4.41 -17.53 4.88
CA THR A 188 -4.72 -16.09 5.00
C THR A 188 -3.74 -15.40 5.95
N ARG A 189 -3.41 -16.03 7.08
CA ARG A 189 -2.48 -15.46 8.08
C ARG A 189 -1.06 -15.36 7.54
N ALA A 190 -0.51 -16.45 7.03
CA ALA A 190 0.83 -16.48 6.46
C ALA A 190 0.95 -15.47 5.32
N MET A 191 -0.05 -15.41 4.45
CA MET A 191 -0.07 -14.46 3.34
C MET A 191 -0.14 -13.02 3.82
N THR A 192 -1.05 -12.69 4.74
CA THR A 192 -1.19 -11.33 5.31
C THR A 192 0.13 -10.86 5.91
N LEU A 193 0.74 -11.70 6.74
CA LEU A 193 1.94 -11.35 7.48
C LEU A 193 3.16 -11.22 6.56
N ASN A 194 3.39 -12.20 5.68
CA ASN A 194 4.51 -12.16 4.73
C ASN A 194 4.38 -10.95 3.80
N ASN A 195 3.19 -10.71 3.26
CA ASN A 195 2.94 -9.59 2.36
C ASN A 195 3.16 -8.22 3.02
N LEU A 196 2.75 -8.05 4.27
CA LEU A 196 3.03 -6.82 5.00
C LEU A 196 4.53 -6.68 5.31
N GLN A 197 5.19 -7.78 5.70
CA GLN A 197 6.62 -7.80 6.00
C GLN A 197 7.53 -7.61 4.78
N THR A 198 7.07 -7.95 3.58
CA THR A 198 7.85 -7.77 2.34
C THR A 198 7.42 -6.53 1.56
N GLY A 199 6.13 -6.19 1.58
CA GLY A 199 5.57 -5.08 0.82
C GLY A 199 5.87 -3.71 1.41
N LEU A 200 5.65 -3.51 2.72
CA LEU A 200 5.88 -2.21 3.37
C LEU A 200 7.32 -1.71 3.27
N PRO A 201 8.36 -2.55 3.50
CA PRO A 201 9.75 -2.08 3.37
C PRO A 201 10.07 -1.56 1.97
N GLY A 202 9.59 -2.25 0.93
CA GLY A 202 9.81 -1.83 -0.46
C GLY A 202 9.20 -0.46 -0.76
N VAL A 203 8.01 -0.19 -0.23
CA VAL A 203 7.34 1.12 -0.38
C VAL A 203 8.15 2.23 0.28
N PHE A 204 8.52 2.06 1.56
CA PHE A 204 9.25 3.11 2.27
C PHE A 204 10.68 3.30 1.75
N GLN A 205 11.35 2.23 1.31
CA GLN A 205 12.65 2.35 0.64
C GLN A 205 12.55 3.17 -0.65
N ALA A 206 11.53 2.93 -1.48
CA ALA A 206 11.30 3.69 -2.70
C ALA A 206 11.02 5.18 -2.40
N LEU A 207 10.26 5.47 -1.34
CA LEU A 207 9.92 6.83 -0.94
C LEU A 207 11.08 7.59 -0.30
N THR A 208 11.87 6.92 0.54
CA THR A 208 13.11 7.48 1.09
C THR A 208 14.06 7.86 -0.04
N SER A 209 14.27 6.95 -1.00
CA SER A 209 15.14 7.19 -2.16
C SER A 209 14.61 8.33 -3.03
N PHE A 210 13.31 8.31 -3.34
CA PHE A 210 12.66 9.36 -4.12
C PHE A 210 12.77 10.73 -3.45
N SER A 211 12.49 10.82 -2.15
CA SER A 211 12.54 12.10 -1.42
C SER A 211 13.95 12.65 -1.24
N SER A 212 14.99 11.81 -1.15
CA SER A 212 16.39 12.27 -1.16
C SER A 212 16.76 12.80 -2.55
N LEU A 213 16.48 12.05 -3.62
CA LEU A 213 16.74 12.48 -5.00
C LEU A 213 16.00 13.78 -5.35
N PHE A 214 14.75 13.92 -4.91
CA PHE A 214 13.98 15.15 -5.09
C PHE A 214 14.64 16.32 -4.36
N THR A 215 15.06 16.10 -3.12
CA THR A 215 15.73 17.10 -2.29
C THR A 215 17.06 17.53 -2.92
N GLU A 216 17.90 16.59 -3.33
CA GLU A 216 19.18 16.81 -4.01
C GLU A 216 19.00 17.57 -5.33
N ALA A 217 18.01 17.19 -6.13
CA ALA A 217 17.69 17.87 -7.38
C ALA A 217 17.36 19.35 -7.16
N LEU A 218 16.54 19.66 -6.16
CA LEU A 218 16.23 21.05 -5.81
C LEU A 218 17.45 21.79 -5.22
N GLU A 219 18.31 21.11 -4.45
CA GLU A 219 19.50 21.71 -3.85
C GLU A 219 20.52 22.11 -4.91
N SER A 220 20.71 21.25 -5.91
CA SER A 220 21.57 21.55 -7.06
C SER A 220 21.12 22.81 -7.77
N VAL A 221 19.83 22.98 -8.04
CA VAL A 221 19.28 24.17 -8.71
C VAL A 221 19.52 25.43 -7.89
N CYS A 222 19.31 25.37 -6.57
CA CYS A 222 19.57 26.51 -5.69
C CYS A 222 21.07 26.87 -5.61
N SER A 223 21.95 25.88 -5.52
CA SER A 223 23.41 26.09 -5.45
C SER A 223 23.97 26.68 -6.74
N ASN A 224 23.52 26.19 -7.90
CA ASN A 224 23.92 26.72 -9.20
C ASN A 224 23.56 28.20 -9.35
N SER A 225 22.37 28.60 -8.89
CA SER A 225 21.95 30.01 -8.93
C SER A 225 22.66 30.90 -7.92
N CYS A 226 23.15 30.36 -6.80
CA CYS A 226 23.99 31.10 -5.86
C CYS A 226 25.43 31.28 -6.35
N ALA A 227 25.93 30.39 -7.23
CA ALA A 227 27.26 30.47 -7.82
C ALA A 227 27.38 31.50 -8.97
N ILE A 228 26.26 32.09 -9.40
CA ILE A 228 26.19 33.13 -10.46
C ILE A 228 26.35 34.55 -9.87
N LYS A 229 26.61 34.70 -8.56
CA LYS A 229 26.87 35.99 -7.90
C LYS A 229 28.35 36.33 -7.76
#